data_AF-A0A7Y7C8L1-F1
#
_entry.id   AF-A0A7Y7C8L1-F1
#
_cell.length_a   1.000
_cell.length_b   1.000
_cell.length_c   1.000
_cell.angle_alpha   90.00
_cell.angle_beta   90.00
_cell.angle_gamma   90.00
#
_symmetry.space_group_name_H-M   'P 1'
#
loop_
_entity.id
_entity.type
_entity.pdbx_description
1 polymer ?
#
loop_
_entity_poly.entity_id
_entity_poly.type
_entity_poly.pdbx_seq_one_letter_code
_entity_poly.pdbx_strand_id
1 'polypeptide(L)'
;MRTVRLEGPSLDVSDDPNGVIGEFLAYALSLKNLSGREPAEEFAERFSPEGQGMSLPDVFMAYRAEGQDDLPPELGEAAWAELGEKEPWVLSRLQYGWAPESAVLEGAELRHLLQESLLLRGGVPLRG
;
A
#
# COMPACT_ATOMS: atom_id res chain seq x y z
N MET A 1 6.10 -13.44 -2.62
CA MET A 1 6.34 -11.99 -2.69
C MET A 1 5.89 -11.53 -4.05
N ARG A 2 4.96 -10.56 -4.08
CA ARG A 2 4.37 -10.02 -5.29
C ARG A 2 5.39 -9.15 -6.03
N THR A 3 5.16 -8.95 -7.32
CA THR A 3 6.00 -8.12 -8.21
C THR A 3 5.15 -7.08 -8.91
N VAL A 4 5.70 -5.90 -9.18
CA VAL A 4 5.01 -4.85 -9.94
C VAL A 4 5.56 -4.70 -11.36
N ARG A 5 4.67 -4.45 -12.31
CA ARG A 5 4.99 -4.18 -13.71
C ARG A 5 4.27 -2.92 -14.18
N LEU A 6 4.86 -2.25 -15.17
CA LEU A 6 4.22 -1.11 -15.81
C LEU A 6 3.49 -1.58 -17.07
N GLU A 7 2.16 -1.48 -17.06
CA GLU A 7 1.30 -1.72 -18.21
C GLU A 7 0.70 -0.40 -18.69
N GLY A 8 1.39 0.26 -19.62
CA GLY A 8 1.00 1.60 -20.09
C GLY A 8 1.03 2.63 -18.95
N PRO A 9 -0.08 3.32 -18.64
CA PRO A 9 -0.13 4.25 -17.52
C PRO A 9 -0.38 3.57 -16.17
N SER A 10 -0.65 2.26 -16.12
CA SER A 10 -1.08 1.55 -14.92
C SER A 10 0.04 0.68 -14.33
N LEU A 11 -0.04 0.43 -13.02
CA LEU A 11 0.81 -0.54 -12.33
C LEU A 11 0.01 -1.83 -12.16
N ASP A 12 0.53 -2.92 -12.71
CA ASP A 12 -0.01 -4.27 -12.55
C ASP A 12 0.80 -5.01 -11.49
N VAL A 13 0.11 -5.67 -10.55
CA VAL A 13 0.74 -6.39 -9.43
C VAL A 13 0.34 -7.86 -9.50
N SER A 14 1.33 -8.75 -9.46
CA SER A 14 1.06 -10.19 -9.42
C SER A 14 0.29 -10.57 -8.16
N ASP A 15 -0.67 -11.50 -8.27
CA ASP A 15 -1.51 -11.96 -7.15
C ASP A 15 -2.29 -10.81 -6.46
N ASP A 16 -2.78 -9.86 -7.26
CA ASP A 16 -3.69 -8.78 -6.88
C ASP A 16 -4.99 -8.85 -7.70
N PRO A 17 -5.86 -9.87 -7.47
CA PRO A 17 -7.03 -10.13 -8.31
C PRO A 17 -8.05 -8.98 -8.34
N ASN A 18 -8.03 -8.12 -7.32
CA ASN A 18 -8.93 -6.98 -7.17
C ASN A 18 -8.29 -5.65 -7.57
N GLY A 19 -7.00 -5.64 -7.92
CA GLY A 19 -6.24 -4.45 -8.32
C GLY A 19 -6.01 -3.42 -7.22
N VAL A 20 -6.25 -3.79 -5.95
CA VAL A 20 -6.21 -2.86 -4.81
C VAL A 20 -4.77 -2.40 -4.55
N ILE A 21 -3.80 -3.31 -4.67
CA ILE A 21 -2.38 -3.01 -4.44
C ILE A 21 -1.86 -2.15 -5.60
N GLY A 22 -2.20 -2.48 -6.85
CA GLY A 22 -1.81 -1.69 -8.02
C GLY A 22 -2.33 -0.25 -7.97
N GLU A 23 -3.60 -0.07 -7.61
CA GLU A 23 -4.19 1.27 -7.43
C GLU A 23 -3.57 2.04 -6.28
N PHE A 24 -3.34 1.38 -5.13
CA PHE A 24 -2.64 1.98 -4.00
C PHE A 24 -1.29 2.57 -4.42
N LEU A 25 -0.47 1.81 -5.16
CA LEU A 25 0.86 2.26 -5.59
C LEU A 25 0.77 3.49 -6.49
N ALA A 26 -0.24 3.56 -7.36
CA ALA A 26 -0.50 4.73 -8.20
C ALA A 26 -0.89 5.97 -7.37
N TYR A 27 -1.73 5.81 -6.35
CA TYR A 27 -2.08 6.88 -5.43
C TYR A 27 -0.89 7.34 -4.58
N ALA A 28 -0.12 6.40 -4.04
CA ALA A 28 1.07 6.70 -3.26
C ALA A 28 2.06 7.55 -4.08
N LEU A 29 2.34 7.17 -5.34
CA LEU A 29 3.21 7.94 -6.24
C LEU A 29 2.66 9.34 -6.56
N SER A 30 1.35 9.52 -6.46
CA SER A 30 0.68 10.78 -6.70
C SER A 30 0.69 11.71 -5.49
N LEU A 31 1.06 11.23 -4.29
CA LEU A 31 1.14 12.05 -3.07
C LEU A 31 2.04 13.26 -3.23
N LYS A 32 3.14 13.15 -4.00
CA LYS A 32 4.03 14.28 -4.31
C LYS A 32 3.29 15.47 -4.91
N ASN A 33 2.19 15.25 -5.63
CA ASN A 33 1.41 16.31 -6.25
C ASN A 33 0.60 17.10 -5.20
N LEU A 34 0.35 16.50 -4.04
CA LEU A 34 -0.34 17.10 -2.90
C LEU A 34 0.64 17.69 -1.88
N SER A 35 1.70 16.93 -1.55
CA SER A 35 2.67 17.28 -0.52
C SER A 35 3.81 18.17 -1.02
N GLY A 36 4.13 18.11 -2.32
CA GLY A 36 5.32 18.71 -2.93
C GLY A 36 6.64 18.02 -2.55
N ARG A 37 6.60 16.93 -1.79
CA ARG A 37 7.78 16.20 -1.31
C ARG A 37 8.25 15.17 -2.34
N GLU A 38 9.53 14.81 -2.27
CA GLU A 38 10.04 13.70 -3.06
C GLU A 38 9.38 12.38 -2.61
N PRO A 39 8.84 11.58 -3.55
CA PRO A 39 8.13 10.34 -3.22
C PRO A 39 8.93 9.39 -2.33
N ALA A 40 10.25 9.28 -2.55
CA ALA A 40 11.11 8.41 -1.77
C ALA A 40 11.07 8.79 -0.28
N GLU A 41 11.31 10.06 0.04
CA GLU A 41 11.28 10.56 1.42
C GLU A 41 9.90 10.40 2.06
N GLU A 42 8.84 10.72 1.30
CA GLU A 42 7.48 10.57 1.77
C GLU A 42 7.11 9.11 2.06
N PHE A 43 7.58 8.17 1.23
CA PHE A 43 7.37 6.75 1.47
C PHE A 43 8.12 6.24 2.69
N ALA A 44 9.38 6.65 2.85
CA ALA A 44 10.20 6.27 4.00
C ALA A 44 9.60 6.76 5.32
N GLU A 45 8.94 7.92 5.34
CA GLU A 45 8.26 8.41 6.54
C GLU A 45 6.93 7.67 6.77
N ARG A 46 6.03 7.70 5.77
CA ARG A 46 4.65 7.23 5.91
C ARG A 46 4.52 5.73 6.07
N PHE A 47 5.39 4.95 5.42
CA PHE A 47 5.33 3.49 5.40
C PHE A 47 6.54 2.85 6.12
N SER A 48 7.21 3.62 6.99
CA SER A 48 8.07 3.05 8.02
C SER A 48 7.25 2.22 9.00
N PRO A 49 7.88 1.36 9.82
CA PRO A 49 7.16 0.63 10.85
C PRO A 49 6.31 1.54 11.73
N GLU A 50 6.78 2.73 12.12
CA GLU A 50 6.01 3.70 12.94
C GLU A 50 5.24 4.74 12.09
N GLY A 51 5.19 4.52 10.79
CA GLY A 51 4.51 5.39 9.85
C GLY A 51 2.99 5.28 9.96
N GLN A 52 2.31 6.40 9.72
CA GLN A 52 0.84 6.47 9.80
C GLN A 52 0.15 6.04 8.50
N GLY A 53 0.91 5.72 7.45
CA GLY A 53 0.40 5.39 6.14
C GLY A 53 -0.19 6.59 5.38
N MET A 54 -1.31 6.34 4.70
CA MET A 54 -1.95 7.27 3.79
C MET A 54 -3.47 7.22 3.95
N SER A 55 -4.10 8.38 3.94
CA SER A 55 -5.55 8.51 3.88
C SER A 55 -5.93 9.55 2.83
N LEU A 56 -6.70 9.11 1.85
CA LEU A 56 -7.35 9.94 0.83
C LEU A 56 -8.87 9.78 1.06
N PRO A 57 -9.53 10.79 1.66
CA PRO A 57 -10.94 10.70 2.01
C PRO A 57 -11.80 10.25 0.83
N ASP A 58 -12.70 9.29 1.07
CA ASP A 58 -13.61 8.69 0.08
C ASP A 58 -12.94 8.00 -1.12
N VAL A 59 -11.62 7.81 -1.10
CA VAL A 59 -10.85 7.21 -2.21
C VAL A 59 -10.03 6.02 -1.75
N PHE A 60 -9.16 6.20 -0.75
CA PHE A 60 -8.23 5.13 -0.37
C PHE A 60 -7.71 5.32 1.05
N MET A 61 -7.47 4.20 1.75
CA MET A 61 -6.75 4.17 3.02
C MET A 61 -5.66 3.11 3.00
N ALA A 62 -4.53 3.42 3.62
CA ALA A 62 -3.44 2.50 3.87
C ALA A 62 -2.93 2.72 5.28
N TYR A 63 -2.94 1.68 6.12
CA TYR A 63 -2.56 1.77 7.52
C TYR A 63 -1.94 0.46 8.02
N ARG A 64 -1.11 0.55 9.06
CA ARG A 64 -0.58 -0.61 9.80
C ARG A 64 -1.66 -1.11 10.75
N ALA A 65 -1.99 -2.39 10.70
CA ALA A 65 -2.84 -3.02 11.70
C ALA A 65 -2.00 -3.33 12.96
N GLU A 66 -2.46 -2.90 14.13
CA GLU A 66 -1.79 -3.14 15.42
C GLU A 66 -2.39 -4.34 16.15
N GLY A 67 -3.62 -4.70 15.81
CA GLY A 67 -4.31 -5.90 16.28
C GLY A 67 -5.19 -6.52 15.20
N GLN A 68 -5.69 -7.72 15.51
CA GLN A 68 -6.66 -8.42 14.67
C GLN A 68 -7.92 -7.58 14.40
N ASP A 69 -8.35 -6.78 15.38
CA ASP A 69 -9.53 -5.93 15.29
C ASP A 69 -9.38 -4.77 14.28
N ASP A 70 -8.15 -4.47 13.87
CA ASP A 70 -7.87 -3.45 12.85
C ASP A 70 -7.99 -4.01 11.43
N LEU A 71 -8.08 -5.34 11.26
CA LEU A 71 -8.24 -5.95 9.96
C LEU A 71 -9.69 -5.81 9.45
N PRO A 72 -9.89 -5.63 8.13
CA PRO A 72 -11.21 -5.70 7.55
C PRO A 72 -11.89 -7.05 7.83
N PRO A 73 -13.21 -7.07 8.12
CA PRO A 73 -13.92 -8.29 8.51
C PRO A 73 -13.78 -9.45 7.52
N GLU A 74 -13.62 -9.13 6.23
CA GLU A 74 -13.46 -10.09 5.14
C GLU A 74 -12.07 -10.78 5.10
N LEU A 75 -11.06 -10.21 5.78
CA LEU A 75 -9.69 -10.72 5.82
C LEU A 75 -9.40 -11.47 7.14
N GLY A 76 -9.99 -11.00 8.25
CA GLY A 76 -10.23 -11.76 9.47
C GLY A 76 -9.00 -12.40 10.17
N GLU A 77 -9.29 -13.40 11.00
CA GLU A 77 -8.34 -14.12 11.88
C GLU A 77 -7.24 -14.86 11.10
N ALA A 78 -7.56 -15.37 9.90
CA ALA A 78 -6.62 -16.12 9.09
C ALA A 78 -5.47 -15.24 8.58
N ALA A 79 -5.77 -14.02 8.12
CA ALA A 79 -4.74 -13.06 7.72
C ALA A 79 -3.89 -12.62 8.93
N TRP A 80 -4.51 -12.43 10.10
CA TRP A 80 -3.77 -12.09 11.32
C TRP A 80 -2.84 -13.22 11.77
N ALA A 81 -3.27 -14.48 11.70
CA ALA A 81 -2.43 -15.62 12.05
C ALA A 81 -1.20 -15.76 11.14
N GLU A 82 -1.30 -15.34 9.88
CA GLU A 82 -0.19 -15.39 8.92
C GLU A 82 0.75 -14.17 9.03
N LEU A 83 0.20 -12.98 9.31
CA LEU A 83 0.88 -11.69 9.15
C LEU A 83 1.05 -10.90 10.44
N GLY A 84 0.43 -11.29 11.56
CA GLY A 84 0.38 -10.50 12.79
C GLY A 84 1.75 -10.15 13.37
N GLU A 85 2.73 -11.06 13.26
CA GLU A 85 4.12 -10.80 13.68
C GLU A 85 4.98 -10.12 12.60
N LYS A 86 4.41 -9.86 11.43
CA LYS A 86 5.12 -9.42 10.22
C LYS A 86 4.75 -8.01 9.77
N GLU A 87 4.32 -7.17 10.72
CA GLU A 87 3.93 -5.78 10.45
C GLU A 87 2.84 -5.71 9.35
N PRO A 88 1.60 -6.16 9.64
CA PRO A 88 0.56 -6.23 8.63
C PRO A 88 0.11 -4.83 8.21
N TRP A 89 0.09 -4.57 6.91
CA TRP A 89 -0.44 -3.37 6.31
C TRP A 89 -1.74 -3.67 5.58
N VAL A 90 -2.77 -2.90 5.89
CA VAL A 90 -4.06 -2.95 5.21
C VAL A 90 -4.12 -1.83 4.18
N LEU A 91 -4.50 -2.20 2.97
CA LEU A 91 -4.80 -1.30 1.86
C LEU A 91 -6.28 -1.43 1.55
N SER A 92 -7.05 -0.35 1.57
CA SER A 92 -8.49 -0.37 1.32
C SER A 92 -8.87 0.70 0.31
N ARG A 93 -9.45 0.25 -0.80
CA ARG A 93 -10.14 1.10 -1.77
C ARG A 93 -11.50 1.48 -1.21
N LEU A 94 -11.74 2.78 -1.09
CA LEU A 94 -13.00 3.31 -0.61
C LEU A 94 -13.86 3.70 -1.81
N GLN A 95 -15.13 3.31 -1.81
CA GLN A 95 -16.07 3.71 -2.83
C GLN A 95 -17.41 4.04 -2.18
N TYR A 96 -17.90 5.26 -2.41
CA TYR A 96 -19.17 5.71 -1.83
C TYR A 96 -20.33 4.78 -2.25
N GLY A 97 -21.03 4.24 -1.25
CA GLY A 97 -22.18 3.36 -1.45
C GLY A 97 -21.84 1.88 -1.67
N TRP A 98 -20.57 1.50 -1.60
CA TRP A 98 -20.11 0.11 -1.76
C TRP A 98 -19.28 -0.34 -0.57
N ALA A 99 -19.23 -1.64 -0.34
CA ALA A 99 -18.31 -2.21 0.65
C ALA A 99 -16.87 -1.95 0.17
N PRO A 100 -15.95 -1.53 1.06
CA PRO A 100 -14.54 -1.38 0.72
C PRO A 100 -13.95 -2.69 0.20
N GLU A 101 -13.04 -2.60 -0.76
CA GLU A 101 -12.21 -3.73 -1.16
C GLU A 101 -10.83 -3.56 -0.56
N SER A 102 -10.35 -4.62 0.10
CA SER A 102 -9.13 -4.55 0.89
C SER A 102 -8.11 -5.62 0.50
N ALA A 103 -6.84 -5.30 0.67
CA ALA A 103 -5.72 -6.22 0.58
C ALA A 103 -4.83 -6.08 1.83
N VAL A 104 -4.21 -7.18 2.26
CA VAL A 104 -3.23 -7.17 3.36
C VAL A 104 -1.89 -7.72 2.84
N LEU A 105 -0.82 -7.09 3.30
CA LEU A 105 0.54 -7.49 2.98
C LEU A 105 1.49 -7.22 4.14
N GLU A 106 2.64 -7.89 4.12
CA GLU A 106 3.73 -7.65 5.07
C GLU A 106 4.35 -6.27 4.85
N GLY A 107 4.78 -5.58 5.91
CA GLY A 107 5.40 -4.26 5.77
C GLY A 107 6.67 -4.26 4.91
N ALA A 108 7.45 -5.34 4.97
CA ALA A 108 8.60 -5.51 4.09
C ALA A 108 8.20 -5.62 2.61
N GLU A 109 7.11 -6.34 2.32
CA GLU A 109 6.56 -6.46 0.97
C GLU A 109 6.01 -5.11 0.48
N LEU A 110 5.30 -4.36 1.33
CA LEU A 110 4.79 -3.03 1.00
C LEU A 110 5.92 -2.09 0.59
N ARG A 111 6.96 -2.01 1.43
CA ARG A 111 8.14 -1.17 1.15
C ARG A 111 8.86 -1.60 -0.12
N HIS A 112 8.95 -2.91 -0.37
CA HIS A 112 9.52 -3.44 -1.61
C HIS A 112 8.72 -2.97 -2.83
N LEU A 113 7.40 -3.15 -2.84
CA LEU A 113 6.53 -2.75 -3.96
C LEU A 113 6.55 -1.23 -4.22
N LEU A 114 6.60 -0.43 -3.16
CA LEU A 114 6.76 1.03 -3.27
C LEU A 114 8.10 1.40 -3.94
N GLN A 115 9.19 0.74 -3.54
CA GLN A 115 10.51 0.96 -4.15
C GLN A 115 10.55 0.52 -5.62
N GLU A 116 10.00 -0.65 -5.95
CA GLU A 116 9.92 -1.10 -7.34
C GLU A 116 9.10 -0.12 -8.19
N SER A 117 7.98 0.37 -7.66
CA SER A 117 7.12 1.35 -8.34
C SER A 117 7.82 2.68 -8.59
N LEU A 118 8.65 3.14 -7.65
CA LEU A 118 9.50 4.32 -7.83
C LEU A 118 10.47 4.11 -8.99
N LEU A 119 11.18 2.97 -9.02
CA LEU A 119 12.15 2.66 -10.06
C LEU A 119 11.50 2.61 -11.44
N LEU A 120 10.32 1.98 -11.57
CA LEU A 120 9.57 1.91 -12.83
C LEU A 120 9.13 3.28 -13.36
N ARG A 121 8.89 4.25 -12.48
CA ARG A 121 8.49 5.63 -12.83
C ARG A 121 9.68 6.59 -12.96
N GLY A 122 10.91 6.09 -12.87
CA GLY A 122 12.14 6.90 -12.97
C GLY A 122 12.50 7.67 -11.71
N GLY A 123 11.96 7.28 -10.55
CA GLY A 123 12.33 7.81 -9.23
C GLY A 123 13.71 7.34 -8.75
N VAL A 124 14.39 8.16 -7.95
CA VAL A 124 15.68 7.80 -7.33
C VAL A 124 15.42 6.87 -6.14
N PRO A 125 16.11 5.71 -6.03
CA PRO A 125 15.88 4.75 -4.94
C PRO A 125 16.30 5.28 -3.57
N LEU A 126 15.60 4.81 -2.52
CA LEU A 126 15.93 5.05 -1.12
C LEU A 126 17.31 4.46 -0.78
N ARG A 127 18.25 5.29 -0.32
CA ARG A 127 19.47 4.81 0.36
C ARG A 127 19.10 4.51 1.81
N GLY A 128 19.12 3.22 2.16
CA GLY A 128 18.90 2.73 3.52
C GLY A 128 20.00 3.10 4.51
#